data_AF-A0A7J2LLR2-F1
#
_entry.id   AF-A0A7J2LLR2-F1
#
_cell.length_a   1.000
_cell.length_b   1.000
_cell.length_c   1.000
_cell.angle_alpha   90.00
_cell.angle_beta   90.00
_cell.angle_gamma   90.00
#
_symmetry.space_group_name_H-M   'P 1'
#
loop_
_entity.id
_entity.type
_entity.pdbx_description
1 polymer ?
#
loop_
_entity_poly.entity_id
_entity_poly.type
_entity_poly.pdbx_seq_one_letter_code
_entity_poly.pdbx_strand_id
1 'polypeptide(L)'
;MERGLYKFGGEADLQTLREGKRVCGVDKRLMLIQPTVRGHLESSVVGNEEYAAKVLKVPVEVVRNRVRILLRRDDIGRTGIFIQRELAPDETFELALKRLAEENPAVRRRLRALG
;
A
#
# COMPACT_ATOMS: atom_id res chain seq x y z
N MET A 1 12.40 -13.46 -5.10
CA MET A 1 11.29 -12.50 -5.29
C MET A 1 11.28 -11.39 -4.24
N GLU A 2 11.51 -11.66 -2.94
CA GLU A 2 11.48 -10.63 -1.89
C GLU A 2 12.50 -9.50 -2.05
N ARG A 3 13.74 -9.76 -2.48
CA ARG A 3 14.76 -8.71 -2.67
C ARG A 3 14.37 -7.60 -3.65
N GLY A 4 13.54 -7.93 -4.65
CA GLY A 4 13.05 -6.94 -5.61
C GLY A 4 12.17 -5.86 -4.98
N LEU A 5 11.55 -6.15 -3.83
CA LEU A 5 10.71 -5.19 -3.11
C LEU A 5 11.52 -4.04 -2.53
N TYR A 6 12.70 -4.32 -1.96
CA TYR A 6 13.55 -3.29 -1.38
C TYR A 6 14.05 -2.34 -2.47
N LYS A 7 14.53 -2.88 -3.60
CA LYS A 7 14.85 -2.08 -4.79
C LYS A 7 13.68 -1.28 -5.33
N PHE A 8 12.49 -1.89 -5.40
CA PHE A 8 11.28 -1.19 -5.82
C PHE A 8 10.99 0.03 -4.93
N GLY A 9 11.18 -0.09 -3.61
CA GLY A 9 10.99 1.00 -2.65
C GLY A 9 12.14 2.00 -2.55
N GLY A 10 13.25 1.79 -3.26
CA GLY A 10 14.46 2.63 -3.17
C GLY A 10 15.39 2.23 -2.03
N GLU A 11 15.92 1.00 -2.07
CA GLU A 11 16.95 0.55 -1.13
C GLU A 11 18.22 1.39 -1.22
N ALA A 12 18.84 1.65 -0.07
CA ALA A 12 20.15 2.27 0.04
C ALA A 12 21.03 1.41 0.95
N ASP A 13 22.29 1.25 0.58
CA ASP A 13 23.30 0.58 1.41
C ASP A 13 24.09 1.60 2.26
N LEU A 14 24.93 1.08 3.14
CA LEU A 14 25.75 1.90 4.05
C LEU A 14 26.63 2.91 3.29
N GLN A 15 27.15 2.53 2.13
CA GLN A 15 27.99 3.40 1.31
C GLN A 15 27.18 4.55 0.73
N THR A 16 26.03 4.24 0.13
CA THR A 16 25.09 5.22 -0.44
C THR A 16 24.68 6.25 0.61
N LEU A 17 24.43 5.81 1.85
CA LEU A 17 24.10 6.69 2.97
C LEU A 17 25.27 7.57 3.40
N ARG A 18 26.48 7.00 3.53
CA ARG A 18 27.70 7.77 3.87
C ARG A 18 28.02 8.85 2.84
N GLU A 19 27.73 8.57 1.58
CA GLU A 19 27.94 9.49 0.46
C GLU A 19 26.78 10.48 0.27
N GLY A 20 25.72 10.40 1.08
CA GLY A 20 24.53 11.24 0.94
C GLY A 20 23.81 11.07 -0.40
N LYS A 21 24.02 9.94 -1.09
CA LYS A 21 23.46 9.67 -2.41
C LYS A 21 21.98 9.36 -2.29
N ARG A 22 21.20 9.95 -3.20
CA ARG A 22 19.77 9.68 -3.34
C ARG A 22 19.55 8.62 -4.42
N VAL A 23 18.60 7.73 -4.18
CA VAL A 23 18.29 6.59 -5.07
C VAL A 23 16.87 6.72 -5.62
N CYS A 24 16.63 6.10 -6.77
CA CYS A 24 15.28 5.96 -7.32
C CYS A 24 14.46 4.98 -6.49
N GLY A 25 13.16 5.18 -6.40
CA GLY A 25 12.23 4.29 -5.71
C GLY A 25 10.78 4.58 -6.09
N VAL A 26 9.86 3.74 -5.66
CA VAL A 26 8.42 3.90 -5.90
C VAL A 26 7.70 4.04 -4.56
N ASP A 27 6.89 5.08 -4.45
CA ASP A 27 6.09 5.31 -3.25
C ASP A 27 4.80 4.45 -3.24
N LYS A 28 4.02 4.55 -2.16
CA LYS A 28 2.77 3.78 -2.02
C LYS A 28 1.65 4.25 -2.96
N ARG A 29 1.77 5.45 -3.55
CA ARG A 29 0.83 5.99 -4.55
C ARG A 29 1.14 5.49 -5.96
N LEU A 30 2.14 4.60 -6.09
CA LEU A 30 2.65 4.11 -7.37
C LEU A 30 3.32 5.22 -8.21
N MET A 31 3.95 6.19 -7.55
CA MET A 31 4.79 7.20 -8.21
C MET A 31 6.25 6.77 -8.19
N LEU A 32 6.88 6.73 -9.37
CA LEU A 32 8.33 6.59 -9.53
C LEU A 32 8.99 7.92 -9.18
N ILE A 33 9.82 7.90 -8.15
CA ILE A 33 10.57 9.04 -7.64
C ILE A 33 11.99 8.96 -8.19
N GLN A 34 12.37 9.94 -9.01
CA GLN A 34 13.71 10.05 -9.59
C GLN A 34 14.43 11.28 -9.04
N PRO A 35 15.52 11.11 -8.25
CA PRO A 35 16.27 12.24 -7.73
C PRO A 35 16.83 13.14 -8.83
N THR A 36 16.79 14.44 -8.59
CA THR A 36 17.48 15.47 -9.36
C THR A 36 18.42 16.25 -8.43
N VAL A 37 19.22 17.16 -8.99
CA VAL A 37 20.15 18.00 -8.21
C VAL A 37 19.43 18.83 -7.14
N ARG A 38 18.18 19.27 -7.38
CA ARG A 38 17.44 20.17 -6.48
C ARG A 38 16.20 19.55 -5.82
N GLY A 39 15.88 18.29 -6.12
CA GLY A 39 14.60 17.69 -5.72
C GLY A 39 14.37 16.36 -6.41
N HIS A 40 13.18 16.08 -6.90
CA HIS A 40 12.90 14.86 -7.66
C HIS A 40 11.85 15.09 -8.72
N LEU A 41 11.79 14.18 -9.69
CA LEU A 41 10.68 14.07 -10.62
C LEU A 41 9.80 12.90 -10.20
N GLU A 42 8.48 13.07 -10.37
CA GLU A 42 7.49 12.03 -10.12
C GLU A 42 6.84 11.64 -11.45
N SER A 43 6.75 10.34 -11.71
CA SER A 43 5.99 9.81 -12.85
C SER A 43 5.14 8.61 -12.43
N SER A 44 3.99 8.40 -13.07
CA SER A 44 3.13 7.26 -12.77
C SER A 44 3.81 5.96 -13.19
N VAL A 45 3.88 4.98 -12.28
CA VAL A 45 4.29 3.62 -12.61
C VAL A 45 3.17 2.87 -13.33
N VAL A 46 1.91 3.18 -13.03
CA VAL A 46 0.75 2.55 -13.68
C VAL A 46 0.75 2.92 -15.16
N GLY A 47 0.78 1.89 -16.03
CA GLY A 47 0.88 2.04 -17.49
C GLY A 47 2.28 2.31 -18.02
N ASN A 48 3.30 2.37 -17.14
CA ASN A 48 4.72 2.55 -17.50
C ASN A 48 5.61 1.54 -16.76
N GLU A 49 5.12 0.33 -16.54
CA GLU A 49 5.75 -0.67 -15.68
C GLU A 49 7.13 -1.09 -16.19
N GLU A 50 7.30 -1.22 -17.51
CA GLU A 50 8.57 -1.56 -18.15
C GLU A 50 9.61 -0.46 -17.95
N TYR A 51 9.19 0.81 -18.08
CA TYR A 51 10.07 1.95 -17.86
C TYR A 51 10.52 1.99 -16.40
N ALA A 52 9.59 1.86 -15.46
CA ALA A 52 9.89 1.83 -14.03
C ALA A 52 10.83 0.66 -13.68
N ALA A 53 10.61 -0.54 -14.25
CA ALA A 53 11.46 -1.70 -14.05
C ALA A 53 12.90 -1.46 -14.51
N LYS A 54 13.07 -0.82 -15.68
CA LYS A 54 14.38 -0.45 -16.23
C LYS A 54 15.10 0.56 -15.35
N VAL A 55 14.40 1.59 -14.87
CA VAL A 55 14.98 2.63 -13.99
C VAL A 55 15.40 2.03 -12.64
N LEU A 56 14.56 1.20 -12.04
CA LEU A 56 14.78 0.58 -10.72
C LEU A 56 15.73 -0.63 -10.78
N LYS A 57 16.08 -1.10 -11.99
CA LYS A 57 16.91 -2.28 -12.22
C LYS A 57 16.35 -3.53 -11.52
N VAL A 58 15.05 -3.75 -11.68
CA VAL A 58 14.33 -4.93 -11.16
C VAL A 58 13.59 -5.63 -12.30
N PRO A 59 13.29 -6.93 -12.18
CA PRO A 59 12.42 -7.61 -13.13
C PRO A 59 11.04 -6.93 -13.22
N VAL A 60 10.48 -6.82 -14.43
CA VAL A 60 9.18 -6.14 -14.65
C VAL A 60 8.04 -6.82 -13.91
N GLU A 61 8.16 -8.12 -13.65
CA GLU A 61 7.21 -8.92 -12.87
C GLU A 61 7.10 -8.40 -11.43
N VAL A 62 8.20 -7.89 -10.86
CA VAL A 62 8.18 -7.26 -9.52
C VAL A 62 7.28 -6.03 -9.57
N VAL A 63 7.49 -5.14 -10.55
CA VAL A 63 6.71 -3.91 -10.71
C VAL A 63 5.23 -4.21 -10.94
N ARG A 64 4.91 -5.07 -11.90
CA ARG A 64 3.52 -5.46 -12.21
C ARG A 64 2.81 -6.09 -11.02
N ASN A 65 3.52 -6.92 -10.24
CA ASN A 65 2.97 -7.48 -9.00
C ASN A 65 2.67 -6.38 -7.97
N ARG A 66 3.60 -5.44 -7.78
CA ARG A 66 3.39 -4.31 -6.84
C ARG A 66 2.23 -3.41 -7.25
N VAL A 67 2.12 -3.05 -8.53
CA VAL A 67 0.99 -2.30 -9.07
C VAL A 67 -0.31 -3.03 -8.77
N ARG A 68 -0.40 -4.32 -9.12
CA ARG A 68 -1.60 -5.13 -8.86
C ARG A 68 -1.97 -5.18 -7.38
N ILE A 69 -1.00 -5.41 -6.49
CA ILE A 69 -1.26 -5.50 -5.04
C ILE A 69 -1.72 -4.15 -4.49
N LEU A 70 -1.08 -3.04 -4.88
CA LEU A 70 -1.38 -1.73 -4.32
C LEU A 70 -2.72 -1.20 -4.86
N LEU A 71 -3.01 -1.36 -6.16
CA LEU A 71 -4.32 -1.01 -6.71
C LEU A 71 -5.44 -1.85 -6.09
N ARG A 72 -5.23 -3.17 -5.93
CA ARG A 72 -6.21 -4.04 -5.26
C ARG A 72 -6.43 -3.66 -3.79
N ARG A 73 -5.40 -3.14 -3.12
CA ARG A 73 -5.50 -2.65 -1.73
C ARG A 73 -6.22 -1.32 -1.63
N ASP A 74 -6.11 -0.47 -2.65
CA ASP A 74 -6.85 0.80 -2.68
C ASP A 74 -8.32 0.55 -3.05
N ASP A 75 -8.61 -0.44 -3.90
CA ASP A 75 -9.96 -0.84 -4.31
C ASP A 75 -10.72 -1.63 -3.23
N ILE A 76 -10.10 -2.66 -2.65
CA ILE A 76 -10.74 -3.60 -1.71
C ILE A 76 -10.39 -3.28 -0.24
N GLY A 77 -9.45 -2.37 -0.02
CA GLY A 77 -8.96 -1.99 1.30
C GLY A 77 -7.66 -2.69 1.74
N ARG A 78 -6.92 -2.02 2.63
CA ARG A 78 -5.73 -2.56 3.29
C ARG A 78 -6.17 -3.66 4.25
N THR A 79 -6.01 -4.92 3.86
CA THR A 79 -6.38 -6.10 4.64
C THR A 79 -6.16 -5.94 6.15
N GLY A 80 -7.21 -6.21 6.93
CA GLY A 80 -7.26 -6.08 8.39
C GLY A 80 -8.62 -5.56 8.89
N ILE A 81 -9.36 -4.86 8.02
CA ILE A 81 -10.71 -4.40 8.31
C ILE A 81 -11.68 -5.54 7.96
N PHE A 82 -12.31 -6.11 8.99
CA PHE A 82 -13.31 -7.16 8.82
C PHE A 82 -14.65 -6.59 8.30
N ILE A 83 -15.03 -5.40 8.77
CA ILE A 83 -16.24 -4.67 8.36
C ILE A 83 -15.90 -3.18 8.32
N GLN A 84 -16.20 -2.54 7.20
CA GLN A 84 -16.19 -1.08 7.04
C GLN A 84 -17.61 -0.65 6.66
N ARG A 85 -18.23 0.19 7.48
CA ARG A 85 -19.59 0.72 7.24
C ARG A 85 -19.63 2.17 7.70
N GLU A 86 -20.13 3.05 6.85
CA GLU A 86 -20.45 4.42 7.22
C GLU A 86 -21.79 4.48 7.96
N LEU A 87 -21.87 5.29 9.02
CA LEU A 87 -23.11 5.50 9.77
C LEU A 87 -23.91 6.64 9.14
N ALA A 88 -25.23 6.49 9.09
CA ALA A 88 -26.11 7.61 8.75
C ALA A 88 -26.06 8.69 9.85
N PRO A 89 -26.37 9.97 9.55
CA PRO A 89 -26.31 11.05 10.55
C PRO A 89 -27.17 10.82 11.80
N ASP A 90 -28.25 10.06 11.65
CA ASP A 90 -29.23 9.70 12.68
C ASP A 90 -28.99 8.31 13.30
N GLU A 91 -28.00 7.56 12.81
CA GLU A 91 -27.69 6.22 13.32
C GLU A 91 -26.63 6.24 14.43
N THR A 92 -26.98 5.73 15.60
CA THR A 92 -26.02 5.57 16.71
C THR A 92 -25.11 4.37 16.48
N PHE A 93 -23.85 4.47 16.91
CA PHE A 93 -22.87 3.38 16.82
C PHE A 93 -23.34 2.08 17.50
N GLU A 94 -23.98 2.18 18.67
CA GLU A 94 -24.46 1.05 19.46
C GLU A 94 -25.52 0.25 18.70
N LEU A 95 -26.49 0.95 18.08
CA LEU A 95 -27.52 0.32 17.25
C LEU A 95 -26.91 -0.37 16.02
N ALA A 96 -25.97 0.29 15.36
CA ALA A 96 -25.26 -0.28 14.21
C ALA A 96 -24.46 -1.54 14.58
N LEU A 97 -23.71 -1.50 15.69
CA LEU A 97 -22.92 -2.63 16.18
C LEU A 97 -23.82 -3.79 16.63
N LYS A 98 -24.96 -3.51 17.27
CA LYS A 98 -25.95 -4.53 17.64
C LYS A 98 -26.48 -5.27 16.42
N ARG A 99 -26.94 -4.53 15.40
CA ARG A 99 -27.42 -5.11 14.13
C ARG A 99 -26.35 -5.95 13.45
N LEU A 100 -25.13 -5.43 13.37
CA LEU A 100 -23.98 -6.17 12.82
C LEU A 100 -23.69 -7.47 13.58
N ALA A 101 -23.86 -7.49 14.90
CA ALA A 101 -23.68 -8.69 15.71
C ALA A 101 -24.83 -9.71 15.55
N GLU A 102 -26.05 -9.25 15.28
CA GLU A 102 -27.19 -10.13 14.98
C GLU A 102 -26.97 -10.85 13.63
N GLU A 103 -26.53 -10.10 12.63
CA GLU A 103 -26.33 -10.58 11.25
C GLU A 103 -25.01 -11.35 11.05
N ASN A 104 -23.93 -10.98 11.74
CA ASN A 104 -22.61 -11.54 11.53
C ASN A 104 -22.10 -12.35 12.75
N PRO A 105 -22.01 -13.69 12.65
CA PRO A 105 -21.54 -14.54 13.75
C PRO A 105 -20.12 -14.23 14.25
N ALA A 106 -19.22 -13.73 13.40
CA ALA A 106 -17.86 -13.40 13.82
C ALA A 106 -17.84 -12.15 14.71
N VAL A 107 -18.65 -11.14 14.40
CA VAL A 107 -18.83 -9.95 15.26
C VAL A 107 -19.43 -10.36 16.59
N ARG A 108 -20.48 -11.18 16.58
CA ARG A 108 -21.13 -11.71 17.79
C ARG A 108 -20.17 -12.44 18.71
N ARG A 109 -19.36 -13.36 18.15
CA ARG A 109 -18.33 -14.08 18.91
C ARG A 109 -17.31 -13.14 19.52
N ARG A 110 -16.89 -12.10 18.79
CA ARG A 110 -15.91 -11.13 19.27
C ARG A 110 -16.45 -10.32 20.46
N LEU A 111 -17.70 -9.86 20.39
CA LEU A 111 -18.32 -9.12 21.49
C LEU A 111 -18.46 -9.96 22.76
N ARG A 112 -18.85 -11.24 22.63
CA ARG A 112 -18.96 -12.16 23.77
C ARG A 112 -17.62 -12.49 24.44
N ALA A 113 -16.51 -12.40 23.70
CA ALA A 113 -15.18 -12.64 24.24
C ALA A 113 -14.57 -11.41 24.93
N LEU A 114 -15.22 -10.25 24.85
CA LEU A 114 -14.77 -8.98 25.43
C LEU A 114 -15.56 -8.59 26.68
N GLY A 115 -16.67 -9.27 26.98
CA GLY A 115 -17.43 -9.16 28.22
C GLY A 115 -17.17 -10.35 29.12
#